data_AF-A0A1V2BBL2-F1
#
_entry.id   AF-A0A1V2BBL2-F1
#
_cell.length_a   1.000
_cell.length_b   1.000
_cell.length_c   1.000
_cell.angle_alpha   90.00
_cell.angle_beta   90.00
_cell.angle_gamma   90.00
#
_symmetry.space_group_name_H-M   'P 1'
#
loop_
_entity.id
_entity.type
_entity.pdbx_description
1 polymer ?
#
loop_
_entity_poly.entity_id
_entity_poly.type
_entity_poly.pdbx_seq_one_letter_code
_entity_poly.pdbx_strand_id
1 'polypeptide(L)'
;MFDWNNLFFACGHCNNIKLAKPIFDDILDVTQETDEVDKKIRYHINPYPKEKAEFRALENTDRVNNSVTLLDAVYNGTTTLKSIEAANVRNLLLKEIRTFQDLLFDYYDETYSAEEKEEIKQKIIRHLRPASSFTAFKRWVIRDHENLKADFEQYCG
;
A
#
# COMPACT_ATOMS: atom_id res chain seq x y z
N MET A 1 -10.85 -8.52 -14.75
CA MET A 1 -10.12 -8.74 -13.48
C MET A 1 -9.01 -7.70 -13.45
N PHE A 2 -9.11 -6.70 -12.58
CA PHE A 2 -8.10 -5.63 -12.51
C PHE A 2 -6.93 -6.14 -11.68
N ASP A 3 -5.83 -6.43 -12.37
CA ASP A 3 -4.61 -6.95 -11.76
C ASP A 3 -3.85 -5.79 -11.09
N TRP A 4 -3.85 -5.77 -9.76
CA TRP A 4 -3.22 -4.73 -8.94
C TRP A 4 -1.70 -4.88 -8.82
N ASN A 5 -1.10 -5.77 -9.62
CA ASN A 5 0.35 -6.01 -9.71
C ASN A 5 1.18 -4.80 -10.18
N ASN A 6 0.55 -3.68 -10.52
CA ASN A 6 1.26 -2.47 -10.92
C ASN A 6 0.51 -1.23 -10.46
N LEU A 7 0.98 -0.62 -9.38
CA LEU A 7 0.44 0.64 -8.84
C LEU A 7 0.36 1.76 -9.91
N PHE A 8 1.16 1.66 -10.98
CA PHE A 8 1.25 2.65 -12.05
C PHE A 8 0.88 2.15 -13.45
N PHE A 9 0.50 0.89 -13.64
CA PHE A 9 0.34 0.32 -15.01
C PHE A 9 -1.02 -0.31 -15.31
N ALA A 10 -1.94 -0.40 -14.34
CA ALA A 10 -3.17 -1.19 -14.54
C ALA A 10 -4.47 -0.39 -14.76
N CYS A 11 -4.52 0.93 -14.51
CA CYS A 11 -5.76 1.69 -14.66
C CYS A 11 -5.60 3.03 -15.40
N GLY A 12 -6.64 3.41 -16.15
CA GLY A 12 -6.67 4.66 -16.92
C GLY A 12 -6.49 5.91 -16.06
N HIS A 13 -6.94 5.90 -14.79
CA HIS A 13 -6.75 7.02 -13.86
C HIS A 13 -5.27 7.26 -13.54
N CYS A 14 -4.53 6.22 -13.12
CA CYS A 14 -3.10 6.32 -12.82
C CYS A 14 -2.29 6.73 -14.06
N ASN A 15 -2.58 6.14 -15.23
CA ASN A 15 -1.89 6.47 -16.49
C ASN A 15 -2.14 7.93 -16.91
N ASN A 16 -3.37 8.43 -16.77
CA ASN A 16 -3.67 9.84 -17.04
C ASN A 16 -2.96 10.81 -16.09
N ILE A 17 -2.65 10.40 -14.86
CA ILE A 17 -1.86 11.21 -13.93
C ILE A 17 -0.38 11.15 -14.27
N LYS A 18 0.16 9.96 -14.51
CA LYS A 18 1.57 9.75 -14.88
C LYS A 18 1.94 10.50 -16.16
N LEU A 19 1.13 10.38 -17.21
CA LEU A 19 1.40 11.02 -18.51
C LEU A 19 1.16 12.55 -18.50
N ALA A 20 0.61 13.11 -17.42
CA ALA A 20 0.29 14.53 -17.36
C ALA A 20 1.53 15.43 -17.16
N LYS A 21 2.65 14.90 -16.66
CA LYS A 21 3.84 15.70 -16.33
C LYS A 21 5.14 14.92 -16.62
N PRO A 22 6.14 15.53 -17.30
CA PRO A 22 7.44 14.90 -17.57
C PRO A 22 8.24 14.50 -16.31
N ILE A 23 7.97 15.15 -15.17
CA ILE A 23 8.61 14.79 -13.88
C ILE A 23 8.34 13.34 -13.47
N PHE A 24 7.30 12.70 -14.02
CA PHE A 24 6.95 11.31 -13.73
C PHE A 24 7.63 10.30 -14.67
N ASP A 25 8.49 10.75 -15.57
CA ASP A 25 9.33 9.88 -16.40
C ASP A 25 10.51 9.31 -15.61
N ASP A 26 10.94 10.01 -14.54
CA ASP A 26 12.00 9.58 -13.63
C ASP A 26 11.44 9.30 -12.22
N ILE A 27 10.83 8.12 -12.09
CA ILE A 27 10.26 7.59 -10.84
C ILE A 27 10.83 6.20 -10.54
N LEU A 28 10.63 5.73 -9.31
CA LEU A 28 10.87 4.33 -8.95
C LEU A 28 9.92 3.38 -9.70
N ASP A 29 10.46 2.26 -10.16
CA ASP A 29 9.75 1.19 -10.83
C ASP A 29 9.53 0.02 -9.88
N VAL A 30 8.26 -0.24 -9.56
CA VAL A 30 7.86 -1.35 -8.66
C VAL A 30 8.14 -2.74 -9.25
N THR A 31 8.45 -2.83 -10.54
CA THR A 31 8.85 -4.09 -11.19
C THR A 31 10.34 -4.35 -11.11
N GLN A 32 11.14 -3.35 -10.72
CA GLN A 32 12.57 -3.48 -10.51
C GLN A 32 12.84 -3.71 -9.01
N GLU A 33 13.23 -4.93 -8.65
CA GLU A 33 13.56 -5.27 -7.26
C GLU A 33 14.63 -4.34 -6.67
N THR A 34 15.56 -3.86 -7.51
CA THR A 34 16.63 -2.92 -7.14
C THR A 34 16.12 -1.54 -6.73
N ASP A 35 14.92 -1.16 -7.15
CA ASP A 35 14.34 0.13 -6.76
C ASP A 35 13.76 0.09 -5.34
N GLU A 36 13.50 -1.08 -4.75
CA GLU A 36 13.10 -1.28 -3.35
C GLU A 36 12.04 -0.26 -2.87
N VAL A 37 11.01 -0.04 -3.70
CA VAL A 37 10.06 1.09 -3.56
C VAL A 37 9.37 1.12 -2.19
N ASP A 38 9.00 -0.06 -1.68
CA ASP A 38 8.32 -0.20 -0.39
C ASP A 38 9.22 0.05 0.82
N LYS A 39 10.54 0.10 0.63
CA LYS A 39 11.54 0.46 1.66
C LYS A 39 11.98 1.92 1.57
N LYS A 40 11.91 2.53 0.38
CA LYS A 40 12.30 3.93 0.16
C LYS A 40 11.17 4.93 0.42
N ILE A 41 9.93 4.46 0.44
CA ILE A 41 8.75 5.28 0.72
C ILE A 41 7.95 4.63 1.84
N ARG A 42 7.60 5.40 2.86
CA ARG A 42 6.63 5.01 3.88
C ARG A 42 5.21 5.30 3.40
N TYR A 43 4.34 4.29 3.51
CA TYR A 43 2.94 4.34 3.11
C TYR A 43 2.06 4.31 4.36
N HIS A 44 1.13 5.26 4.49
CA HIS A 44 0.24 5.33 5.66
C HIS A 44 -1.17 5.80 5.26
N ILE A 45 -2.18 5.28 5.96
CA ILE A 45 -3.54 5.81 5.92
C ILE A 45 -4.20 5.50 7.26
N ASN A 46 -4.88 6.47 7.85
CA ASN A 46 -5.69 6.20 9.03
C ASN A 46 -6.92 5.37 8.60
N PRO A 47 -7.29 4.30 9.33
CA PRO A 47 -8.37 3.38 8.94
C PRO A 47 -9.77 3.95 9.26
N TYR A 48 -10.00 5.22 8.94
CA TYR A 48 -11.28 5.89 9.13
C TYR A 48 -11.89 6.34 7.79
N PRO A 49 -13.22 6.50 7.70
CA PRO A 49 -13.86 6.97 6.49
C PRO A 49 -13.33 8.35 6.04
N LYS A 50 -13.17 8.52 4.72
CA LYS A 50 -12.75 9.77 4.06
C LYS A 50 -11.30 10.22 4.35
N GLU A 51 -10.51 9.40 5.02
CA GLU A 51 -9.10 9.67 5.26
C GLU A 51 -8.30 9.80 3.95
N LYS A 52 -7.15 10.48 4.05
CA LYS A 52 -6.20 10.67 2.96
C LYS A 52 -5.05 9.69 3.10
N ALA A 53 -4.47 9.28 1.97
CA ALA A 53 -3.24 8.51 1.99
C ALA A 53 -2.06 9.45 2.22
N GLU A 54 -1.09 9.00 3.00
CA GLU A 54 0.12 9.73 3.33
C GLU A 54 1.33 8.95 2.82
N PHE A 55 2.25 9.67 2.19
CA PHE A 55 3.49 9.12 1.64
C PHE A 55 4.67 9.94 2.13
N ARG A 56 5.69 9.27 2.66
CA ARG A 56 6.91 9.94 3.13
C ARG A 56 8.13 9.32 2.48
N ALA A 57 8.93 10.14 1.81
CA ALA A 57 10.24 9.74 1.33
C ALA A 57 11.15 9.41 2.52
N LEU A 58 11.77 8.23 2.48
CA LEU A 58 12.77 7.80 3.46
C LEU A 58 14.20 8.06 2.96
N GLU A 59 14.33 8.28 1.65
CA GLU A 59 15.55 8.71 0.98
C GLU A 59 15.29 10.00 0.22
N ASN A 60 16.22 10.95 0.30
CA ASN A 60 16.09 12.23 -0.39
C ASN A 60 16.78 12.19 -1.76
N THR A 61 16.15 11.48 -2.71
CA THR A 61 16.56 11.48 -4.13
C THR A 61 15.40 11.99 -4.99
N ASP A 62 15.72 12.59 -6.14
CA ASP A 62 14.71 13.11 -7.05
C ASP A 62 13.71 12.02 -7.47
N ARG A 63 14.21 10.81 -7.79
CA ARG A 63 13.37 9.64 -8.13
C ARG A 63 12.36 9.31 -7.03
N VAL A 64 12.79 9.27 -5.77
CA VAL A 64 11.91 8.96 -4.63
C VAL A 64 10.88 10.07 -4.44
N ASN A 65 11.32 11.33 -4.50
CA ASN A 65 10.44 12.50 -4.34
C ASN A 65 9.40 12.60 -5.47
N ASN A 66 9.79 12.27 -6.70
CA ASN A 66 8.89 12.21 -7.86
C ASN A 66 7.86 11.09 -7.68
N SER A 67 8.28 9.91 -7.22
CA SER A 67 7.37 8.81 -6.88
C SER A 67 6.37 9.19 -5.79
N VAL A 68 6.82 9.85 -4.71
CA VAL A 68 5.94 10.36 -3.65
C VAL A 68 4.92 11.35 -4.21
N THR A 69 5.35 12.26 -5.07
CA THR A 69 4.46 13.24 -5.73
C THR A 69 3.40 12.55 -6.60
N LEU A 70 3.80 11.51 -7.34
CA LEU A 70 2.88 10.73 -8.16
C LEU A 70 1.87 9.95 -7.29
N LEU A 71 2.33 9.33 -6.21
CA LEU A 71 1.48 8.63 -5.25
C LEU A 71 0.45 9.57 -4.62
N ASP A 72 0.86 10.74 -4.18
CA ASP A 72 -0.05 11.75 -3.64
C ASP A 72 -1.10 12.18 -4.68
N ALA A 73 -0.67 12.42 -5.92
CA ALA A 73 -1.57 12.77 -7.01
C ALA A 73 -2.60 11.67 -7.31
N VAL A 74 -2.19 10.39 -7.29
CA VAL A 74 -3.06 9.23 -7.52
C VAL A 74 -4.05 9.02 -6.39
N TYR A 75 -3.58 9.06 -5.14
CA TYR A 75 -4.43 8.70 -3.99
C TYR A 75 -5.20 9.88 -3.43
N ASN A 76 -4.77 11.12 -3.60
CA ASN A 76 -5.44 12.31 -3.05
C ASN A 76 -6.07 13.21 -4.13
N GLY A 77 -5.67 13.05 -5.39
CA GLY A 77 -6.19 13.78 -6.54
C GLY A 77 -5.60 15.19 -6.66
N THR A 78 -5.51 15.70 -7.88
CA THR A 78 -4.88 17.01 -8.17
C THR A 78 -5.89 18.09 -8.56
N THR A 79 -7.13 17.72 -8.89
CA THR A 79 -8.24 18.60 -9.29
C THR A 79 -9.54 18.04 -8.72
N THR A 80 -10.63 18.81 -8.70
CA THR A 80 -11.92 18.36 -8.15
C THR A 80 -12.38 17.02 -8.73
N LEU A 81 -12.31 16.85 -10.05
CA LEU A 81 -12.69 15.59 -10.71
C LEU A 81 -11.75 14.44 -10.31
N LYS A 82 -10.44 14.69 -10.33
CA LYS A 82 -9.43 13.68 -9.93
C LYS A 82 -9.54 13.33 -8.45
N SER A 83 -9.99 14.24 -7.58
CA SER A 83 -10.23 13.97 -6.16
C SER A 83 -11.41 13.03 -5.94
N ILE A 84 -12.43 13.05 -6.80
CA ILE A 84 -13.54 12.09 -6.77
C ILE A 84 -13.04 10.69 -7.17
N GLU A 85 -12.27 10.59 -8.25
CA GLU A 85 -11.67 9.33 -8.70
C GLU A 85 -10.71 8.76 -7.64
N ALA A 86 -9.85 9.61 -7.09
CA ALA A 86 -8.93 9.26 -6.01
C ALA A 86 -9.67 8.82 -4.75
N ALA A 87 -10.83 9.41 -4.43
CA ALA A 87 -11.65 8.96 -3.31
C ALA A 87 -12.16 7.53 -3.49
N ASN A 88 -12.46 7.10 -4.72
CA ASN A 88 -12.82 5.70 -4.99
C ASN A 88 -11.65 4.76 -4.71
N VAL A 89 -10.42 5.14 -5.09
CA VAL A 89 -9.21 4.37 -4.77
C VAL A 89 -8.99 4.28 -3.26
N ARG A 90 -9.09 5.40 -2.54
CA ARG A 90 -8.96 5.41 -1.07
C ARG A 90 -10.04 4.58 -0.38
N ASN A 91 -11.27 4.59 -0.88
CA ASN A 91 -12.34 3.76 -0.33
C ASN A 91 -12.05 2.26 -0.50
N LEU A 92 -11.42 1.84 -1.59
CA LEU A 92 -10.96 0.45 -1.77
C LEU A 92 -9.80 0.13 -0.84
N LEU A 93 -8.82 1.03 -0.73
CA LEU A 93 -7.69 0.90 0.19
C LEU A 93 -8.18 0.74 1.65
N LEU A 94 -9.09 1.59 2.12
CA LEU A 94 -9.64 1.52 3.48
C LEU A 94 -10.35 0.20 3.75
N LYS A 95 -11.09 -0.34 2.78
CA LYS A 95 -11.70 -1.68 2.90
C LYS A 95 -10.65 -2.77 3.05
N GLU A 96 -9.61 -2.72 2.23
CA GLU A 96 -8.51 -3.69 2.26
C GLU A 96 -7.69 -3.61 3.56
N ILE A 97 -7.44 -2.42 4.09
CA ILE A 97 -6.77 -2.21 5.38
C ILE A 97 -7.63 -2.73 6.51
N ARG A 98 -8.95 -2.48 6.51
CA ARG A 98 -9.84 -3.01 7.53
C ARG A 98 -9.84 -4.54 7.54
N THR A 99 -10.02 -5.18 6.39
CA THR A 99 -9.97 -6.65 6.28
C THR A 99 -8.63 -7.19 6.80
N PHE A 100 -7.53 -6.51 6.49
CA PHE A 100 -6.21 -6.90 6.98
C PHE A 100 -6.08 -6.73 8.50
N GLN A 101 -6.61 -5.64 9.06
CA GLN A 101 -6.63 -5.41 10.50
C GLN A 101 -7.47 -6.45 11.24
N ASP A 102 -8.64 -6.82 10.70
CA ASP A 102 -9.48 -7.86 11.29
C ASP A 102 -8.69 -9.19 11.39
N LEU A 103 -7.95 -9.58 10.33
CA LEU A 103 -7.07 -10.76 10.38
C LEU A 103 -5.97 -10.65 11.45
N LEU A 104 -5.38 -9.46 11.62
CA LEU A 104 -4.38 -9.23 12.66
C LEU A 104 -5.00 -9.39 14.06
N PHE A 105 -6.18 -8.81 14.30
CA PHE A 105 -6.88 -8.98 15.57
C PHE A 105 -7.22 -10.44 15.85
N ASP A 106 -7.76 -11.17 14.87
CA ASP A 106 -8.09 -12.59 15.00
C ASP A 106 -6.85 -13.44 15.35
N TYR A 107 -5.67 -13.11 14.77
CA TYR A 107 -4.42 -13.84 15.06
C TYR A 107 -3.98 -13.71 16.53
N TYR A 108 -4.14 -12.52 17.11
CA TYR A 108 -3.76 -12.26 18.50
C TYR A 108 -4.89 -12.56 19.51
N ASP A 109 -6.10 -12.83 19.05
CA ASP A 109 -7.22 -13.19 19.93
C ASP A 109 -6.97 -14.56 20.58
N GLU A 110 -7.02 -14.61 21.91
CA GLU A 110 -6.72 -15.79 22.73
C GLU A 110 -7.82 -16.87 22.66
N THR A 111 -9.00 -16.55 22.12
CA THR A 111 -10.11 -17.49 21.98
C THR A 111 -9.90 -18.49 20.85
N TYR A 112 -9.03 -18.18 19.88
CA TYR A 112 -8.68 -19.08 18.78
C TYR A 112 -7.68 -20.15 19.20
N SER A 113 -7.91 -21.37 18.73
CA SER A 113 -6.97 -22.49 18.86
C SER A 113 -5.69 -22.25 18.05
N ALA A 114 -4.65 -23.03 18.35
CA ALA A 114 -3.38 -22.96 17.62
C ALA A 114 -3.53 -23.28 16.12
N GLU A 115 -4.45 -24.19 15.77
CA GLU A 115 -4.74 -24.55 14.38
C GLU A 115 -5.39 -23.38 13.63
N GLU A 116 -6.41 -22.75 14.23
CA GLU A 116 -7.07 -21.58 13.65
C GLU A 116 -6.11 -20.39 13.49
N LYS A 117 -5.23 -20.16 14.48
CA LYS A 117 -4.20 -19.12 14.39
C LYS A 117 -3.22 -19.36 13.25
N GLU A 118 -2.84 -20.62 13.00
CA GLU A 118 -1.99 -20.95 11.86
C GLU A 118 -2.71 -20.68 10.53
N GLU A 119 -4.01 -21.00 10.42
CA GLU A 119 -4.79 -20.65 9.23
C GLU A 119 -4.89 -19.13 9.00
N ILE A 120 -5.13 -18.36 10.07
CA ILE A 120 -5.17 -16.89 10.03
C ILE A 120 -3.80 -16.34 9.61
N LYS A 121 -2.71 -16.87 10.19
CA LYS A 121 -1.34 -16.52 9.81
C LYS A 121 -1.11 -16.71 8.32
N GLN A 122 -1.54 -17.82 7.74
CA GLN A 122 -1.42 -18.05 6.30
C GLN A 122 -2.22 -17.04 5.47
N LYS A 123 -3.38 -16.57 5.95
CA LYS A 123 -4.14 -15.48 5.32
C LYS A 123 -3.37 -14.16 5.39
N ILE A 124 -2.82 -13.80 6.55
CA ILE A 124 -1.97 -12.60 6.72
C ILE A 124 -0.79 -12.64 5.74
N ILE A 125 -0.08 -13.77 5.66
CA ILE A 125 1.05 -13.95 4.74
C ILE A 125 0.62 -13.73 3.28
N ARG A 126 -0.55 -14.24 2.87
CA ARG A 126 -1.09 -14.00 1.51
C ARG A 126 -1.35 -12.52 1.24
N HIS A 127 -1.81 -11.77 2.24
CA HIS A 127 -2.01 -10.32 2.14
C HIS A 127 -0.70 -9.51 2.08
N LEU A 128 0.44 -10.10 2.47
CA LEU A 128 1.76 -9.46 2.42
C LEU A 128 2.56 -9.77 1.14
N ARG A 129 2.07 -10.70 0.31
CA ARG A 129 2.69 -11.04 -0.98
C ARG A 129 2.62 -9.87 -1.95
N PRO A 130 3.63 -9.66 -2.84
CA PRO A 130 3.62 -8.57 -3.81
C PRO A 130 2.35 -8.46 -4.64
N ALA A 131 1.74 -9.61 -4.96
CA ALA A 131 0.53 -9.68 -5.77
C ALA A 131 -0.77 -9.31 -5.04
N SER A 132 -0.75 -9.07 -3.73
CA SER A 132 -1.93 -8.61 -3.01
C SER A 132 -2.18 -7.12 -3.27
N SER A 133 -3.45 -6.73 -3.34
CA SER A 133 -3.84 -5.33 -3.50
C SER A 133 -3.33 -4.51 -2.31
N PHE A 134 -2.77 -3.32 -2.59
CA PHE A 134 -2.28 -2.37 -1.58
C PHE A 134 -1.24 -2.95 -0.60
N THR A 135 -0.46 -3.93 -1.04
CA THR A 135 0.55 -4.61 -0.21
C THR A 135 1.52 -3.65 0.48
N ALA A 136 1.94 -2.58 -0.21
CA ALA A 136 2.85 -1.58 0.39
C ALA A 136 2.29 -0.97 1.68
N PHE A 137 0.99 -0.64 1.73
CA PHE A 137 0.35 -0.13 2.96
C PHE A 137 0.30 -1.21 4.05
N LYS A 138 -0.07 -2.45 3.69
CA LYS A 138 -0.15 -3.58 4.64
C LYS A 138 1.22 -3.90 5.27
N ARG A 139 2.29 -3.88 4.48
CA ARG A 139 3.67 -4.04 4.96
C ARG A 139 4.08 -2.93 5.92
N TRP A 140 3.66 -1.69 5.66
CA TRP A 140 3.94 -0.59 6.58
C TRP A 140 3.15 -0.68 7.88
N VAL A 141 1.91 -1.19 7.86
CA VAL A 141 1.19 -1.55 9.10
C VAL A 141 2.01 -2.53 9.94
N ILE A 142 2.64 -3.54 9.33
CA ILE A 142 3.54 -4.47 10.03
C ILE A 142 4.78 -3.74 10.57
N ARG A 143 5.49 -2.99 9.71
CA ARG A 143 6.77 -2.34 10.05
C ARG A 143 6.65 -1.26 11.13
N ASP A 144 5.49 -0.60 11.24
CA ASP A 144 5.24 0.46 12.21
C ASP A 144 4.90 -0.06 13.62
N HIS A 145 4.63 -1.36 13.80
CA HIS A 145 4.24 -1.94 15.10
C HIS A 145 5.19 -3.07 15.51
N GLU A 146 5.89 -2.93 16.64
CA GLU A 146 6.96 -3.86 17.06
C GLU A 146 6.51 -5.32 17.18
N ASN A 147 5.34 -5.57 17.77
CA ASN A 147 4.80 -6.93 17.92
C ASN A 147 4.49 -7.56 16.56
N LEU A 148 3.83 -6.81 15.66
CA LEU A 148 3.51 -7.29 14.32
C LEU A 148 4.79 -7.55 13.52
N LYS A 149 5.76 -6.65 13.65
CA LYS A 149 7.06 -6.73 12.99
C LYS A 149 7.78 -8.01 13.38
N ALA A 150 7.85 -8.34 14.67
CA ALA A 150 8.48 -9.56 15.16
C ALA A 150 7.88 -10.83 14.52
N ASP A 151 6.57 -10.87 14.32
CA ASP A 151 5.88 -12.06 13.79
C ASP A 151 5.88 -12.12 12.25
N PHE A 152 5.79 -10.97 11.57
CA PHE A 152 5.44 -10.91 10.15
C PHE A 152 6.43 -10.20 9.22
N GLU A 153 7.45 -9.51 9.72
CA GLU A 153 8.38 -8.75 8.86
C GLU A 153 9.11 -9.64 7.85
N GLN A 154 9.45 -10.88 8.23
CA GLN A 154 10.10 -11.86 7.35
C GLN A 154 9.29 -12.21 6.09
N TYR A 155 7.98 -11.91 6.07
CA TYR A 155 7.10 -12.14 4.93
C TYR A 155 6.88 -10.87 4.08
N CYS A 156 7.50 -9.75 4.44
CA CYS A 156 7.39 -8.46 3.76
C CYS A 156 8.50 -8.27 2.69
N GLY A 157 8.62 -9.23 1.76
CA GLY A 157 9.56 -9.25 0.63
C GLY A 157 8.91 -8.86 -0.69
#